data_AF-A0AAW5JX45-F1
#
_entry.id   AF-A0AAW5JX45-F1
#
_cell.length_a   1.000
_cell.length_b   1.000
_cell.length_c   1.000
_cell.angle_alpha   90.00
_cell.angle_beta   90.00
_cell.angle_gamma   90.00
#
_symmetry.space_group_name_H-M   'P 1'
#
loop_
_entity.id
_entity.type
_entity.pdbx_description
1 polymer ?
#
loop_
_entity_poly.entity_id
_entity_poly.type
_entity_poly.pdbx_seq_one_letter_code
_entity_poly.pdbx_strand_id
1 'polypeptide(L)'
;MGRRKISPKRFLVYLILILAALISIFPCYWMFASATNTSKAISDGRILPGTNLIPNLEHLFRDYPIWNGLSNSLKIAVLSVVLSLIVTSLAAYGFEKFRTKRSEQAYVI
;
A
#
# COMPACT_ATOMS: atom_id res chain seq x y z
N MET A 1 10.43 -33.48 20.11
CA MET A 1 10.84 -32.14 19.62
C MET A 1 11.66 -32.30 18.33
N GLY A 2 11.01 -32.22 17.16
CA GLY A 2 11.69 -32.41 15.87
C GLY A 2 12.53 -31.20 15.47
N ARG A 3 13.86 -31.35 15.44
CA ARG A 3 14.79 -30.35 14.89
C ARG A 3 14.55 -30.22 13.38
N ARG A 4 13.75 -29.24 12.96
CA ARG A 4 13.58 -28.91 11.53
C ARG A 4 14.91 -28.36 11.00
N LYS A 5 15.67 -29.19 10.26
CA LYS A 5 16.86 -28.75 9.52
C LYS A 5 16.43 -27.69 8.51
N ILE A 6 16.98 -26.48 8.60
CA ILE A 6 16.74 -25.40 7.64
C ILE A 6 17.33 -25.88 6.31
N SER A 7 16.48 -26.08 5.29
CA SER A 7 16.99 -26.48 3.99
C SER A 7 17.73 -25.29 3.35
N PRO A 8 18.86 -25.52 2.66
CA PRO A 8 19.63 -24.44 2.02
C PRO A 8 18.79 -23.66 1.00
N LYS A 9 17.81 -24.32 0.37
CA LYS A 9 16.81 -23.68 -0.51
C LYS A 9 15.93 -22.67 0.24
N ARG A 10 15.47 -23.00 1.46
CA ARG A 10 14.69 -22.08 2.29
C ARG A 10 15.52 -20.89 2.74
N PHE A 11 16.77 -21.12 3.14
CA PHE A 11 17.68 -20.02 3.49
C PHE A 11 17.85 -19.02 2.34
N LEU A 12 18.07 -19.51 1.11
CA LEU A 12 18.18 -18.66 -0.07
C LEU A 12 16.89 -17.87 -0.35
N VAL A 13 15.71 -18.51 -0.22
CA VAL A 13 14.41 -17.84 -0.38
C VAL A 13 14.22 -16.72 0.65
N TYR A 14 14.56 -16.97 1.93
CA TYR A 14 14.48 -15.94 2.97
C TYR A 14 15.46 -14.80 2.74
N LEU A 15 16.68 -15.09 2.27
CA LEU A 15 17.66 -14.06 1.92
C LEU A 15 17.11 -13.13 0.82
N ILE A 16 16.54 -13.69 -0.24
CA ILE A 16 15.93 -12.92 -1.33
C ILE A 16 14.74 -12.10 -0.83
N LEU A 17 13.87 -12.68 0.00
CA LEU A 17 12.74 -11.98 0.60
C LEU A 17 13.19 -10.80 1.47
N ILE A 18 14.25 -10.97 2.27
CA ILE A 18 14.80 -9.89 3.11
C ILE A 18 15.36 -8.78 2.23
N LEU A 19 16.12 -9.11 1.17
CA LEU A 19 16.65 -8.11 0.25
C LEU A 19 15.52 -7.35 -0.47
N ALA A 20 14.50 -8.06 -0.95
CA ALA A 20 13.33 -7.45 -1.57
C ALA A 20 12.57 -6.53 -0.59
N ALA A 21 12.42 -6.96 0.67
CA ALA A 21 11.82 -6.13 1.71
C ALA A 21 12.65 -4.88 2.00
N LEU A 22 13.97 -4.98 2.11
CA LEU A 22 14.85 -3.83 2.32
C LEU A 22 14.77 -2.83 1.17
N ILE A 23 14.78 -3.31 -0.08
CA ILE A 23 14.63 -2.48 -1.28
C ILE A 23 13.26 -1.78 -1.28
N SER A 24 12.19 -2.45 -0.83
CA SER A 24 10.85 -1.85 -0.77
C SER A 24 10.68 -0.85 0.37
N ILE A 25 11.30 -1.11 1.53
CA ILE A 25 11.18 -0.25 2.72
C ILE A 25 12.03 1.01 2.55
N PHE A 26 13.15 0.93 1.84
CA PHE A 26 14.08 2.05 1.67
C PHE A 26 13.42 3.32 1.09
N PRO A 27 12.64 3.29 -0.02
CA PRO A 27 11.90 4.46 -0.51
C PRO A 27 10.90 5.02 0.50
N CYS A 28 10.20 4.16 1.24
CA CYS A 28 9.27 4.58 2.29
C CYS A 28 10.00 5.32 3.41
N TYR A 29 11.15 4.81 3.85
CA TYR A 29 11.99 5.48 4.84
C TYR A 29 12.53 6.82 4.32
N TRP A 30 13.00 6.85 3.09
CA TRP A 30 13.50 8.07 2.46
C TRP A 30 12.43 9.17 2.38
N MET A 31 11.19 8.80 2.03
CA MET A 31 10.05 9.73 2.02
C MET A 31 9.80 10.32 3.41
N PHE A 32 9.83 9.49 4.46
CA PHE A 32 9.66 9.95 5.84
C PHE A 32 10.79 10.87 6.29
N ALA A 33 12.05 10.49 6.05
CA ALA A 33 13.20 11.31 6.39
C ALA A 33 13.20 12.64 5.61
N SER A 34 12.80 12.64 4.35
CA SER A 34 12.68 13.85 3.53
C SER A 34 11.62 14.81 4.06
N ALA A 35 10.46 14.30 4.51
CA ALA A 35 9.41 15.13 5.10
C ALA A 35 9.88 15.90 6.36
N THR A 36 10.87 15.37 7.09
CA THR A 36 11.41 15.97 8.33
C THR A 36 12.55 16.97 8.09
N ASN A 37 13.07 17.05 6.87
CA ASN A 37 14.26 17.83 6.50
C ASN A 37 13.91 19.04 5.62
N THR A 38 14.81 20.01 5.55
CA THR A 38 14.67 21.14 4.62
C THR A 38 15.08 20.72 3.21
N SER A 39 14.53 21.37 2.18
CA SER A 39 14.87 21.08 0.77
C SER A 39 16.38 21.15 0.49
N LYS A 40 17.11 22.04 1.19
CA LYS A 40 18.57 22.13 1.11
C LYS A 40 19.26 20.89 1.72
N ALA A 41 18.83 20.45 2.90
CA ALA A 41 19.40 19.28 3.56
C ALA A 41 19.13 17.97 2.80
N ILE A 42 18.02 17.87 2.07
CA ILE A 42 17.72 16.72 1.20
C ILE A 42 18.66 16.72 -0.03
N SER A 43 18.86 17.88 -0.66
CA SER A 43 19.81 18.02 -1.78
C SER A 43 21.26 17.74 -1.39
N ASP A 44 21.63 18.03 -0.13
CA ASP A 44 22.94 17.71 0.43
C ASP A 44 23.08 16.23 0.86
N GLY A 45 22.06 15.39 0.61
CA GLY A 45 22.11 13.95 0.86
C GLY A 45 21.88 13.53 2.32
N ARG A 46 21.21 14.36 3.13
CA ARG A 46 20.96 14.04 4.55
C ARG A 46 19.90 12.94 4.68
N ILE A 47 20.35 11.76 5.12
CA ILE A 47 19.52 10.55 5.28
C ILE A 47 18.82 10.51 6.65
N LEU A 48 19.33 11.24 7.64
CA LEU A 48 18.78 11.26 9.01
C LEU A 48 17.57 12.20 9.13
N PRO A 49 16.55 11.85 9.92
CA PRO A 49 15.40 12.73 10.14
C PRO A 49 15.83 14.04 10.82
N GLY A 50 15.27 15.17 10.35
CA GLY A 50 15.48 16.51 10.87
C GLY A 50 14.40 16.96 11.84
N THR A 51 14.49 18.22 12.28
CA THR A 51 13.54 18.86 13.21
C THR A 51 12.45 19.70 12.51
N ASN A 52 12.39 19.69 11.18
CA ASN A 52 11.56 20.62 10.38
C ASN A 52 10.20 20.04 9.96
N LEU A 53 9.73 18.99 10.64
CA LEU A 53 8.44 18.34 10.35
C LEU A 53 7.25 19.32 10.37
N ILE A 54 7.12 20.07 11.46
CA ILE A 54 5.99 20.98 11.70
C ILE A 54 5.94 22.10 10.65
N PRO A 55 7.02 22.87 10.40
CA PRO A 55 6.98 23.94 9.40
C PRO A 55 6.76 23.41 7.97
N ASN A 56 7.31 22.24 7.63
CA ASN A 56 7.06 21.62 6.32
C ASN A 56 5.57 21.25 6.14
N LEU A 57 4.93 20.76 7.20
CA LEU A 57 3.52 20.41 7.16
C LEU A 57 2.63 21.65 7.06
N GLU A 58 2.96 22.71 7.78
CA GLU A 58 2.25 23.99 7.70
C GLU A 58 2.35 24.61 6.29
N HIS A 59 3.56 24.63 5.71
CA HIS A 59 3.78 25.08 4.33
C HIS A 59 2.98 24.22 3.33
N LEU A 60 2.96 22.90 3.52
CA LEU A 60 2.21 21.99 2.66
C LEU A 60 0.70 22.31 2.65
N PHE A 61 0.09 22.52 3.82
CA PHE A 61 -1.33 22.84 3.93
C PHE A 61 -1.66 24.26 3.48
N ARG A 62 -0.71 25.20 3.57
CA ARG A 62 -0.89 26.59 3.16
C ARG A 62 -0.73 26.79 1.66
N ASP A 63 0.28 26.18 1.06
CA ASP A 63 0.69 26.44 -0.33
C ASP A 63 0.00 25.50 -1.33
N TYR A 64 -0.48 24.33 -0.88
CA TYR A 64 -1.14 23.36 -1.73
C TYR A 64 -2.57 23.07 -1.27
N PRO A 65 -3.54 22.91 -2.20
CA PRO A 65 -4.92 22.56 -1.88
C PRO A 65 -5.07 21.06 -1.53
N ILE A 66 -4.27 20.58 -0.57
CA ILE A 66 -4.22 19.16 -0.17
C ILE A 66 -5.58 18.67 0.30
N TRP A 67 -6.33 19.50 1.02
CA TRP A 67 -7.67 19.15 1.51
C TRP A 67 -8.65 18.85 0.36
N ASN A 68 -8.56 19.59 -0.74
CA ASN A 68 -9.41 19.37 -1.91
C ASN A 68 -9.04 18.05 -2.60
N GLY A 69 -7.75 17.76 -2.75
CA GLY A 69 -7.27 16.50 -3.33
C GLY A 69 -7.65 15.29 -2.48
N LEU A 70 -7.49 15.38 -1.16
CA LEU A 70 -7.81 14.30 -0.22
C LEU A 70 -9.31 14.03 -0.18
N SER A 71 -10.14 15.08 -0.08
CA SER A 71 -11.60 14.93 -0.06
C SER A 71 -12.17 14.41 -1.38
N ASN A 72 -11.61 14.82 -2.53
CA ASN A 72 -12.00 14.27 -3.82
C ASN A 72 -11.65 12.77 -3.93
N SER A 73 -10.43 12.40 -3.54
CA SER A 73 -9.99 11.00 -3.56
C SER A 73 -10.82 10.12 -2.63
N LEU A 74 -11.14 10.63 -1.44
CA LEU A 74 -12.00 9.93 -0.48
C LEU A 74 -13.41 9.71 -1.04
N LYS A 75 -14.02 10.73 -1.66
CA LYS A 75 -15.34 10.62 -2.29
C LYS A 75 -15.35 9.54 -3.38
N ILE A 76 -14.35 9.57 -4.27
CA ILE A 76 -14.23 8.60 -5.37
C ILE A 76 -14.03 7.19 -4.82
N ALA A 77 -13.13 7.02 -3.84
CA ALA A 77 -12.86 5.74 -3.21
C ALA A 77 -14.14 5.15 -2.58
N VAL A 78 -14.85 5.93 -1.75
CA VAL A 78 -16.10 5.48 -1.10
C VAL A 78 -17.16 5.13 -2.14
N LEU A 79 -17.39 6.00 -3.14
CA LEU A 79 -18.38 5.75 -4.18
C LEU A 79 -18.06 4.48 -4.97
N SER A 80 -16.79 4.29 -5.35
CA SER A 80 -16.35 3.11 -6.11
C SER A 80 -16.52 1.82 -5.32
N VAL A 81 -16.23 1.83 -4.01
CA VAL A 81 -16.41 0.67 -3.13
C VAL A 81 -17.89 0.33 -2.98
N VAL A 82 -18.74 1.31 -2.72
CA VAL A 82 -20.18 1.08 -2.56
C VAL A 82 -20.80 0.51 -3.85
N LEU A 83 -20.49 1.12 -4.99
CA LEU A 83 -20.98 0.62 -6.28
C LEU A 83 -20.45 -0.79 -6.58
N SER A 84 -19.15 -1.03 -6.33
CA SER A 84 -18.55 -2.35 -6.51
C SER A 84 -19.22 -3.39 -5.63
N LEU A 85 -19.48 -3.08 -4.35
CA LEU A 85 -20.16 -3.98 -3.42
C LEU A 85 -21.58 -4.32 -3.85
N ILE A 86 -22.35 -3.33 -4.35
CA ILE A 86 -23.71 -3.59 -4.83
C ILE A 86 -23.67 -4.56 -6.03
N VAL A 87 -22.80 -4.30 -7.00
CA VAL A 87 -22.69 -5.12 -8.21
C VAL A 87 -22.16 -6.52 -7.89
N THR A 88 -21.07 -6.62 -7.13
CA THR A 88 -20.46 -7.91 -6.78
C THR A 88 -21.34 -8.73 -5.85
N SER A 89 -22.05 -8.11 -4.91
CA SER A 89 -23.01 -8.80 -4.04
C SER A 89 -24.18 -9.37 -4.83
N LEU A 90 -24.76 -8.59 -5.76
CA LEU A 90 -25.86 -9.07 -6.60
C LEU A 90 -25.40 -10.18 -7.56
N ALA A 91 -24.21 -10.05 -8.14
CA ALA A 91 -23.61 -11.08 -8.97
C ALA A 91 -23.32 -12.36 -8.16
N ALA A 92 -22.73 -12.24 -6.97
CA ALA A 92 -22.47 -13.36 -6.07
C ALA A 92 -23.76 -14.07 -5.66
N TYR A 93 -24.81 -13.32 -5.31
CA TYR A 93 -26.13 -13.89 -5.00
C TYR A 93 -26.74 -14.63 -6.20
N GLY A 94 -26.62 -14.07 -7.40
CA GLY A 94 -27.07 -14.71 -8.64
C GLY A 94 -26.35 -16.05 -8.90
N PHE A 95 -25.03 -16.08 -8.72
CA PHE A 95 -24.24 -17.31 -8.88
C PHE A 95 -24.55 -18.37 -7.82
N GLU A 96 -24.85 -17.95 -6.59
CA GLU A 96 -25.21 -18.85 -5.49
C GLU A 96 -26.63 -19.43 -5.67
N LYS A 97 -27.62 -18.58 -6.00
CA LYS A 97 -29.01 -19.01 -6.08
C LYS A 97 -29.29 -19.85 -7.34
N PHE A 98 -28.67 -19.52 -8.47
CA PHE A 98 -28.91 -20.19 -9.75
C PHE A 98 -27.75 -21.11 -10.13
N ARG A 99 -27.82 -22.37 -9.66
CA ARG A 99 -26.90 -23.44 -10.03
C ARG A 99 -27.16 -23.94 -11.46
N THR A 100 -26.63 -23.23 -12.44
CA THR A 100 -26.62 -23.65 -13.86
C THR A 100 -25.25 -24.25 -14.21
N LYS A 101 -25.17 -25.18 -15.17
CA LYS A 101 -23.89 -25.79 -15.64
C LYS A 101 -22.77 -24.78 -15.94
N ARG A 102 -23.12 -23.55 -16.37
CA ARG A 102 -22.18 -22.44 -16.59
C ARG A 102 -21.67 -21.77 -15.30
N SER A 103 -22.46 -21.77 -14.22
CA SER A 103 -22.05 -21.29 -12.88
C SER A 103 -21.07 -22.28 -12.23
N GLU A 104 -21.32 -23.59 -12.36
CA GLU A 104 -20.40 -24.62 -11.85
C GLU A 104 -19.03 -24.59 -12.56
N GLN A 105 -18.96 -24.27 -13.85
CA GLN A 105 -17.67 -24.09 -14.55
C GLN A 105 -16.83 -22.91 -14.02
N ALA A 106 -17.46 -21.87 -13.47
CA ALA A 106 -16.76 -20.71 -12.91
C ALA A 106 -16.15 -20.98 -11.53
N TYR A 107 -16.66 -21.97 -10.79
CA TYR A 107 -16.14 -22.37 -9.47
C TYR A 107 -14.97 -23.38 -9.53
N VAL A 108 -14.73 -24.01 -10.68
CA VAL A 108 -13.76 -25.10 -10.85
C VAL A 108 -12.37 -24.60 -11.26
N ILE A 109 -12.21 -23.29 -11.52
CA ILE A 109 -10.92 -22.62 -11.75
C ILE A 109 -10.43 -22.03 -10.42
#